data_AF-A0A7V6L5J4-F1
#
_entry.id   AF-A0A7V6L5J4-F1
#
_cell.length_a   1.000
_cell.length_b   1.000
_cell.length_c   1.000
_cell.angle_alpha   90.00
_cell.angle_beta   90.00
_cell.angle_gamma   90.00
#
_symmetry.space_group_name_H-M   'P 1'
#
loop_
_entity.id
_entity.type
_entity.pdbx_description
1 polymer ?
#
loop_
_entity_poly.entity_id
_entity_poly.type
_entity_poly.pdbx_seq_one_letter_code
_entity_poly.pdbx_strand_id
1 'polypeptide(L)' 'MNISQAVIKRIEELCKERNLTINALSNISGVTQSTVNDIVSGTTYNAGIATIKKLCDGLGISIRDFFDSDLFTNIEQEIK' A
#
# COMPACT_ATOMS: atom_id res chain seq x y z
N MET A 1 12.05 10.44 -2.19
CA MET A 1 11.16 9.26 -2.14
C MET A 1 10.06 9.51 -3.16
N ASN A 2 9.77 8.55 -4.02
CA ASN A 2 8.68 8.65 -4.99
C ASN A 2 7.37 8.06 -4.43
N ILE A 3 6.26 8.21 -5.16
CA ILE A 3 4.94 7.76 -4.72
C ILE A 3 4.88 6.25 -4.49
N SER A 4 5.56 5.47 -5.34
CA SER A 4 5.61 4.01 -5.24
C SER A 4 6.24 3.58 -3.91
N GLN A 5 7.40 4.14 -3.58
CA GLN A 5 8.11 3.89 -2.33
C GLN A 5 7.29 4.29 -1.10
N ALA A 6 6.53 5.40 -1.17
CA ALA A 6 5.65 5.83 -0.09
C ALA A 6 4.52 4.81 0.15
N VAL A 7 3.88 4.33 -0.92
CA VAL A 7 2.82 3.30 -0.85
C VAL A 7 3.36 2.00 -0.28
N ILE A 8 4.54 1.54 -0.71
CA ILE A 8 5.19 0.32 -0.21
C ILE A 8 5.41 0.41 1.29
N LYS A 9 6.07 1.49 1.74
CA LYS A 9 6.33 1.72 3.16
C LYS A 9 5.04 1.78 3.97
N ARG A 10 4.00 2.44 3.45
CA ARG A 10 2.71 2.53 4.15
C ARG A 10 2.05 1.15 4.33
N ILE A 11 2.13 0.29 3.33
CA ILE A 11 1.64 -1.10 3.43
C ILE A 11 2.43 -1.88 4.49
N GLU A 12 3.75 -1.75 4.50
CA GLU A 12 4.62 -2.42 5.48
C GLU A 12 4.36 -1.94 6.92
N GLU A 13 4.19 -0.63 7.13
CA GLU A 13 3.84 -0.02 8.41
C GLU A 13 2.52 -0.57 8.95
N LEU A 14 1.45 -0.54 8.14
CA LEU A 14 0.13 -1.01 8.53
C LEU A 14 0.12 -2.51 8.83
N CYS A 15 0.89 -3.31 8.07
CA CYS A 15 1.10 -4.72 8.36
C CYS A 15 1.82 -4.92 9.69
N LYS A 16 2.89 -4.18 9.94
CA LYS A 16 3.69 -4.28 11.17
C LYS A 16 2.89 -3.86 12.41
N GLU A 17 2.15 -2.75 12.35
CA GLU A 17 1.29 -2.25 13.43
C GLU A 17 0.23 -3.27 13.84
N ARG A 18 -0.25 -4.07 12.87
CA ARG A 18 -1.31 -5.07 13.08
C ARG A 18 -0.79 -6.50 13.21
N ASN A 19 0.52 -6.69 13.25
CA ASN A 19 1.18 -8.00 13.26
C ASN A 19 0.67 -8.93 12.12
N LEU A 20 0.48 -8.36 10.93
CA LEU A 20 0.04 -9.05 9.72
C LEU A 20 1.23 -9.34 8.80
N THR A 21 1.19 -10.53 8.18
CA THR A 21 2.07 -10.83 7.04
C THR A 21 1.46 -10.28 5.75
N ILE A 22 2.28 -10.11 4.71
CA ILE A 22 1.80 -9.69 3.38
C ILE A 22 0.79 -10.70 2.80
N ASN A 23 0.99 -11.99 3.05
CA ASN A 23 0.03 -13.04 2.65
C ASN A 23 -1.31 -12.89 3.40
N ALA A 24 -1.27 -12.63 4.71
CA ALA A 24 -2.48 -12.37 5.48
C ALA A 24 -3.23 -11.15 4.93
N LEU A 25 -2.52 -10.06 4.63
CA LEU A 25 -3.10 -8.87 3.99
C LEU A 25 -3.74 -9.19 2.64
N SER A 26 -3.07 -9.95 1.77
CA SER A 26 -3.63 -10.32 0.47
C SER A 26 -4.95 -11.09 0.62
N ASN A 27 -5.00 -12.03 1.55
CA ASN A 27 -6.19 -12.86 1.80
C ASN A 27 -7.37 -12.03 2.31
N ILE A 28 -7.17 -11.21 3.33
CA ILE A 28 -8.26 -10.41 3.93
C ILE A 28 -8.74 -9.30 3.00
N SER A 29 -7.91 -8.88 2.04
CA SER A 29 -8.23 -7.80 1.09
C SER A 29 -8.87 -8.30 -0.22
N GLY A 30 -8.95 -9.62 -0.43
CA GLY A 30 -9.42 -10.18 -1.70
C GLY A 30 -8.54 -9.76 -2.89
N VAL A 31 -7.23 -9.60 -2.66
CA VAL A 31 -6.21 -9.29 -3.67
C VAL A 31 -5.29 -10.50 -3.76
N THR A 32 -4.84 -10.87 -4.96
CA THR A 32 -3.91 -12.00 -5.11
C THR A 32 -2.57 -11.68 -4.45
N GLN A 33 -1.92 -12.70 -3.89
CA GLN A 33 -0.61 -12.53 -3.25
C GLN A 33 0.44 -11.99 -4.25
N SER A 34 0.40 -12.42 -5.51
CA SER A 34 1.31 -11.90 -6.54
C SER A 34 1.18 -10.39 -6.72
N THR A 35 -0.04 -9.86 -6.78
CA THR A 35 -0.26 -8.41 -6.92
C THR A 35 0.25 -7.64 -5.71
N VAL A 36 0.02 -8.13 -4.48
CA VAL A 36 0.55 -7.43 -3.30
C VAL A 36 2.07 -7.52 -3.26
N ASN A 37 2.65 -8.69 -3.61
CA ASN A 37 4.09 -8.88 -3.72
C ASN A 37 4.73 -7.94 -4.76
N ASP A 38 4.16 -7.82 -5.95
CA ASP A 38 4.66 -6.94 -7.01
C ASP A 38 4.63 -5.46 -6.58
N ILE A 39 3.64 -5.07 -5.75
CA ILE A 39 3.59 -3.73 -5.16
C ILE A 39 4.75 -3.59 -4.16
N VAL A 40 4.84 -4.45 -3.13
CA VAL A 40 5.84 -4.30 -2.06
C VAL A 40 7.29 -4.51 -2.54
N SER A 41 7.51 -5.27 -3.62
CA SER A 41 8.83 -5.43 -4.24
C SER A 41 9.23 -4.21 -5.10
N GLY A 42 8.31 -3.29 -5.36
CA GLY A 42 8.52 -2.16 -6.28
C GLY A 42 8.50 -2.56 -7.76
N THR A 43 8.12 -3.79 -8.10
CA THR A 43 7.91 -4.21 -9.50
C THR A 43 6.76 -3.42 -10.13
N THR A 44 5.70 -3.19 -9.38
CA THR A 44 4.60 -2.29 -9.75
C THR A 44 4.90 -0.89 -9.26
N TYR A 45 5.27 0.01 -10.18
CA TYR A 45 5.46 1.42 -9.83
C TYR A 45 4.16 2.08 -9.36
N ASN A 46 3.09 1.93 -10.16
CA ASN A 46 1.80 2.58 -9.90
C ASN A 46 0.76 1.56 -9.42
N ALA A 47 0.65 1.41 -8.11
CA ALA A 47 -0.41 0.60 -7.51
C ALA A 47 -1.78 1.24 -7.81
N GLY A 48 -2.65 0.51 -8.51
CA GLY A 48 -3.97 1.02 -8.89
C GLY A 48 -4.81 1.40 -7.67
N ILE A 49 -5.52 2.53 -7.74
CA ILE A 49 -6.32 3.05 -6.62
C ILE A 49 -7.37 2.06 -6.12
N ALA A 50 -7.94 1.25 -7.01
CA ALA A 50 -8.90 0.20 -6.65
C ALA A 50 -8.24 -0.93 -5.85
N THR A 51 -6.98 -1.28 -6.16
CA THR A 51 -6.20 -2.25 -5.39
C THR A 51 -5.89 -1.70 -4.01
N ILE A 52 -5.43 -0.45 -3.91
CA ILE A 52 -5.19 0.21 -2.62
C ILE A 52 -6.48 0.24 -1.79
N LYS A 53 -7.63 0.56 -2.41
CA LYS A 53 -8.91 0.57 -1.72
C LYS A 53 -9.29 -0.81 -1.15
N LYS A 54 -9.05 -1.89 -1.89
CA LYS A 54 -9.25 -3.26 -1.41
C LYS A 54 -8.35 -3.60 -0.23
N LEU A 55 -7.09 -3.17 -0.26
CA LEU A 55 -6.17 -3.32 0.88
C LEU A 55 -6.71 -2.57 2.11
N CYS A 56 -7.23 -1.36 1.92
CA CYS A 56 -7.87 -0.58 2.99
C CYS A 56 -9.10 -1.30 3.57
N ASP A 57 -9.96 -1.87 2.70
CA ASP A 57 -11.13 -2.66 3.14
C ASP A 57 -10.71 -3.86 3.99
N GLY A 58 -9.69 -4.61 3.56
CA GLY A 58 -9.14 -5.73 4.32
C GLY A 58 -8.56 -5.31 5.67
N LEU A 59 -7.97 -4.11 5.74
CA LEU A 59 -7.41 -3.52 6.97
C LEU A 59 -8.47 -2.84 7.87
N GLY A 60 -9.71 -2.70 7.40
CA GLY A 60 -10.77 -1.99 8.11
C GLY A 60 -10.53 -0.49 8.25
N ILE A 61 -9.81 0.13 7.32
CA ILE A 61 -9.52 1.57 7.30
C ILE A 61 -10.10 2.22 6.05
N SER A 62 -10.33 3.52 6.09
CA SER A 62 -10.72 4.27 4.91
C SER A 62 -9.49 4.54 4.02
N ILE A 63 -9.75 4.88 2.75
CA ILE A 63 -8.68 5.31 1.85
C ILE A 63 -8.01 6.61 2.32
N ARG A 64 -8.74 7.46 3.06
CA ARG A 64 -8.19 8.68 3.65
C ARG A 64 -7.16 8.32 4.73
N ASP A 65 -7.49 7.40 5.63
CA ASP A 65 -6.58 6.95 6.69
C ASP A 65 -5.30 6.31 6.13
N PHE A 66 -5.40 5.66 4.96
CA PHE A 66 -4.23 5.12 4.27
C PHE A 66 -3.24 6.23 3.86
N PHE A 67 -3.74 7.31 3.25
CA PHE A 67 -2.92 8.42 2.76
C PHE A 67 -2.64 9.51 3.80
N ASP A 68 -3.29 9.45 4.97
CA ASP A 68 -3.01 10.31 6.12
C ASP A 68 -1.72 9.84 6.83
N SER A 69 -0.57 10.13 6.21
CA SER A 69 0.76 9.79 6.70
C SER A 69 1.80 10.76 6.14
N ASP A 70 2.80 11.10 6.96
CA ASP A 70 3.92 11.96 6.56
C ASP A 70 4.73 11.42 5.38
N LEU A 71 4.61 10.12 5.08
CA LEU A 71 5.17 9.50 3.88
C LEU A 71 4.68 10.18 2.58
N PHE A 72 3.52 10.83 2.61
CA PHE A 72 2.91 11.47 1.44
C PHE A 72 3.09 13.01 1.42
N THR A 73 3.81 13.61 2.37
CA THR A 73 3.92 15.07 2.50
C THR A 73 4.92 15.69 1.52
N ASN A 74 6.11 15.11 1.37
CA ASN A 74 7.22 15.66 0.57
C ASN A 74 7.73 14.64 -0.46
N ILE A 75 6.82 14.19 -1.32
CA ILE A 75 7.10 13.20 -2.37
C ILE A 75 7.66 13.91 -3.62
N GLU A 76 8.57 13.23 -4.33
CA GLU A 76 9.15 13.73 -5.58
C GLU A 76 8.07 13.95 -6.66
N GLN A 77 8.23 15.00 -7.46
CA GLN A 77 7.31 15.31 -8.55
C GLN A 77 7.45 14.29 -9.70
N GLU A 78 6.33 13.80 -10.21
CA GLU A 78 6.28 12.79 -11.30
C GLU A 78 6.35 13.39 -12.71
N ILE A 79 6.18 14.71 -12.83
CA ILE A 79 6.23 15.43 -14.12
C ILE A 79 7.69 15.65 -14.52
N LYS A 80 8.02 15.39 -15.79
CA LYS A 80 9.33 15.65 -16.41
C LYS A 80 9.26 16.83 -17.37
#